data_AF-A0A7C4F489-F1
#
_entry.id   AF-A0A7C4F489-F1
#
_cell.length_a   1.000
_cell.length_b   1.000
_cell.length_c   1.000
_cell.angle_alpha   90.00
_cell.angle_beta   90.00
_cell.angle_gamma   90.00
#
_symmetry.space_group_name_H-M   'P 1'
#
loop_
_entity.id
_entity.type
_entity.pdbx_description
1 polymer ?
#
loop_
_entity_poly.entity_id
_entity_poly.type
_entity_poly.pdbx_seq_one_letter_code
_entity_poly.pdbx_strand_id
1 'polypeptide(L)'
;TIEVDRKKIIDHLRQQAFLVKDIEIEIVDTRGDVPLYYAFRFEGGLLSFLSYLNEFEEPLNNVPFYVNKEYEKMQVEATFVYNNNADTKELSFANNIYTSDGGMHLTGFRSALTRVINDYVREGGYIKDKEENLTGDDVREGLVAIVSVKIGEPQFEGQTKARLGNPPARTAVEAVVAEALKEYVQKYPNEGRTIVAKCMLAAKARRAAKAAKETVLRKGPFEGLSLPGKLADCTSKDPADSELFIVEGDSAGGSGKQGRDRRYQAILPLRGKILNVEKSRLDKMLANNEIKSLVIALGTAIGADFTADKIRYHKIIIMTDADVDGAHIRTLLLTLFYRYFREVIERGYLYIAQPPLYRISFGKEFHYAYNDQAKDAIVEAFQKARDAKKKTAKESRGTKDSADVNEQDVSEQSEQKEKGITIQRYKGLGEMNPEQLWETTMDPAQRMLLQVTIDDAQEADRLFDVLMGEKVEPRKHFIQSRATTVKNLDI
;
A
#
# COMPACT_ATOMS: atom_id res chain seq x y z
N THR A 1 -23.83 2.28 23.62
CA THR A 1 -23.77 3.67 23.13
C THR A 1 -23.27 3.63 21.72
N ILE A 2 -23.95 4.23 20.74
CA ILE A 2 -23.45 4.28 19.36
C ILE A 2 -22.28 5.27 19.36
N GLU A 3 -21.06 4.77 19.18
CA GLU A 3 -19.88 5.61 19.04
C GLU A 3 -19.85 6.16 17.61
N VAL A 4 -20.04 7.47 17.49
CA VAL A 4 -20.20 8.13 16.19
C VAL A 4 -18.84 8.53 15.66
N ASP A 5 -18.43 7.94 14.54
CA ASP A 5 -17.20 8.32 13.84
C ASP A 5 -17.34 9.72 13.22
N ARG A 6 -16.57 10.68 13.76
CA ARG A 6 -16.53 12.07 13.31
C ARG A 6 -16.12 12.16 11.83
N LYS A 7 -15.08 11.43 11.45
CA LYS A 7 -14.47 11.53 10.11
C LYS A 7 -15.48 11.10 9.06
N LYS A 8 -16.13 9.96 9.30
CA LYS A 8 -17.16 9.42 8.40
C LYS A 8 -18.32 10.39 8.15
N ILE A 9 -18.78 11.09 9.18
CA ILE A 9 -19.83 12.11 9.05
C ILE A 9 -19.36 13.29 8.21
N ILE A 10 -18.18 13.83 8.54
CA ILE A 10 -17.62 15.00 7.86
C ILE A 10 -17.43 14.71 6.38
N ASP A 11 -16.84 13.56 6.03
CA ASP A 11 -16.57 13.20 4.64
C ASP A 11 -17.87 12.96 3.86
N HIS A 12 -18.87 12.30 4.47
CA HIS A 12 -20.18 12.13 3.86
C HIS A 12 -20.89 13.46 3.59
N LEU A 13 -20.92 14.36 4.58
CA LEU A 13 -21.58 15.66 4.44
C LEU A 13 -20.85 16.57 3.45
N ARG A 14 -19.52 16.56 3.43
CA ARG A 14 -18.74 17.26 2.40
C ARG A 14 -19.09 16.76 0.99
N GLN A 15 -19.20 15.45 0.81
CA GLN A 15 -19.61 14.84 -0.46
C GLN A 15 -21.01 15.30 -0.89
N GLN A 16 -21.97 15.37 0.03
CA GLN A 16 -23.31 15.89 -0.27
C GLN A 16 -23.30 17.36 -0.68
N ALA A 17 -22.47 18.19 -0.02
CA ALA A 17 -22.33 19.60 -0.37
C ALA A 17 -21.77 19.82 -1.79
N PHE A 18 -20.97 18.88 -2.32
CA PHE A 18 -20.51 18.93 -3.71
C PHE A 18 -21.59 18.56 -4.73
N LEU A 19 -22.51 17.66 -4.38
CA LEU A 19 -23.54 17.13 -5.29
C LEU A 19 -24.72 18.09 -5.46
N VAL A 20 -24.97 18.94 -4.47
CA VAL A 20 -26.05 19.94 -4.48
C VAL A 20 -25.42 21.33 -4.43
N LYS A 21 -25.44 22.03 -5.56
CA LYS A 21 -24.92 23.39 -5.67
C LYS A 21 -25.63 24.30 -4.67
N ASP A 22 -24.87 25.21 -4.07
CA ASP A 22 -25.32 26.25 -3.15
C ASP A 22 -25.95 25.78 -1.83
N ILE A 23 -25.84 24.49 -1.49
CA ILE A 23 -26.22 24.03 -0.15
C ILE A 23 -25.10 24.37 0.84
N GLU A 24 -25.50 24.89 2.00
CA GLU A 24 -24.60 25.15 3.12
C GLU A 24 -24.86 24.09 4.21
N ILE A 25 -23.81 23.38 4.60
CA ILE A 25 -23.86 22.36 5.65
C ILE A 25 -22.89 22.75 6.75
N GLU A 26 -23.43 22.99 7.94
CA GLU A 26 -22.67 23.28 9.16
C GLU A 26 -22.66 22.06 10.09
N ILE A 27 -21.51 21.76 10.67
CA ILE A 27 -21.30 20.64 11.59
C ILE A 27 -20.63 21.17 12.85
N VAL A 28 -21.26 20.90 14.00
CA VAL A 28 -20.73 21.26 15.31
C VAL A 28 -20.57 19.98 16.14
N ASP A 29 -19.34 19.66 16.52
CA ASP A 29 -19.05 18.55 17.43
C ASP A 29 -18.69 19.08 18.83
N THR A 30 -19.60 18.86 19.78
CA THR A 30 -19.54 19.35 21.16
C THR A 30 -18.99 18.32 22.16
N ARG A 31 -18.43 17.19 21.69
CA ARG A 31 -17.92 16.12 22.58
C ARG A 31 -16.60 16.46 23.28
N GLY A 32 -15.85 17.44 22.78
CA GLY A 32 -14.59 17.91 23.39
C GLY A 32 -14.76 19.22 24.16
N ASP A 33 -13.76 19.56 24.98
CA ASP A 33 -13.74 20.81 25.76
C ASP A 33 -13.85 22.07 24.88
N VAL A 34 -13.38 21.97 23.62
CA VAL A 34 -13.53 22.99 22.59
C VAL A 34 -14.40 22.41 21.47
N PRO A 35 -15.57 23.01 21.16
CA PRO A 35 -16.39 22.60 20.05
C PRO A 35 -15.63 22.71 18.73
N LEU A 36 -15.69 21.66 17.91
CA LEU A 36 -15.15 21.68 16.56
C LEU A 36 -16.24 22.09 15.58
N TYR A 37 -15.92 23.05 14.71
CA TYR A 37 -16.84 23.60 13.72
C TYR A 37 -16.32 23.33 12.30
N TYR A 38 -17.20 22.81 11.44
CA TYR A 38 -16.95 22.67 10.00
C TYR A 38 -18.13 23.26 9.24
N ALA A 39 -17.85 23.94 8.13
CA ALA A 39 -18.87 24.42 7.21
C ALA A 39 -18.46 24.08 5.78
N PHE A 40 -19.42 23.63 4.97
CA PHE A 40 -19.23 23.30 3.56
C PHE A 40 -20.26 24.04 2.72
N ARG A 41 -19.79 24.74 1.69
CA ARG A 41 -20.61 25.36 0.65
C ARG A 41 -19.80 25.39 -0.64
N PHE A 42 -20.36 24.83 -1.72
CA PHE A 42 -19.68 24.74 -3.01
C PHE A 42 -20.59 25.17 -4.15
N GLU A 43 -20.19 26.21 -4.88
CA GLU A 43 -20.93 26.73 -6.03
C GLU A 43 -20.59 25.94 -7.32
N GLY A 44 -19.36 25.42 -7.42
CA GLY A 44 -18.86 24.71 -8.61
C GLY A 44 -19.36 23.27 -8.77
N GLY A 45 -20.12 22.74 -7.79
CA GLY A 45 -20.67 21.38 -7.82
C GLY A 45 -19.62 20.30 -8.09
N LEU A 46 -19.86 19.46 -9.11
CA LEU A 46 -18.93 18.37 -9.47
C LEU A 46 -17.53 18.88 -9.87
N LEU A 47 -17.39 20.10 -10.41
CA LEU A 47 -16.06 20.65 -10.73
C LEU A 47 -15.26 20.90 -9.45
N SER A 48 -15.89 21.46 -8.41
CA SER A 48 -15.26 21.63 -7.10
C SER A 48 -14.90 20.29 -6.46
N PHE A 49 -15.75 19.27 -6.65
CA PHE A 49 -15.44 17.93 -6.17
C PHE A 49 -14.26 17.32 -6.92
N LEU A 50 -14.21 17.48 -8.24
CA LEU A 50 -13.09 17.02 -9.06
C LEU A 50 -11.79 17.69 -8.60
N SER A 51 -11.79 19.00 -8.36
CA SER A 51 -10.63 19.72 -7.82
C SER A 51 -10.19 19.20 -6.46
N TYR A 52 -11.13 18.87 -5.57
CA TYR A 52 -10.83 18.27 -4.27
C TYR A 52 -10.20 16.87 -4.41
N LEU A 53 -10.72 16.03 -5.30
CA LEU A 53 -10.15 14.70 -5.56
C LEU A 53 -8.77 14.77 -6.22
N ASN A 54 -8.53 15.82 -7.01
CA ASN A 54 -7.30 16.02 -7.75
C ASN A 54 -6.25 16.88 -7.02
N GLU A 55 -6.48 17.25 -5.76
CA GLU A 55 -5.61 18.16 -4.99
C GLU A 55 -4.15 17.68 -4.98
N PHE A 56 -3.95 16.37 -4.89
CA PHE A 56 -2.63 15.75 -4.80
C PHE A 56 -2.08 15.22 -6.14
N GLU A 57 -2.76 15.50 -7.25
CA GLU A 57 -2.37 15.04 -8.58
C GLU A 57 -2.02 16.21 -9.52
N GLU A 58 -1.20 15.94 -10.55
CA GLU A 58 -0.95 16.89 -11.63
C GLU A 58 -1.85 16.56 -12.83
N PRO A 59 -2.86 17.42 -13.13
CA PRO A 59 -3.76 17.18 -14.24
C PRO A 59 -3.01 17.33 -15.58
N LEU A 60 -3.22 16.36 -16.45
CA LEU A 60 -2.72 16.35 -17.82
C LEU A 60 -3.50 17.30 -18.71
N ASN A 61 -4.84 17.30 -18.58
CA ASN A 61 -5.68 18.25 -19.29
C ASN A 61 -6.02 19.45 -18.41
N ASN A 62 -5.67 20.65 -18.88
CA ASN A 62 -5.83 21.89 -18.08
C ASN A 62 -7.28 22.33 -17.96
N VAL A 63 -8.10 21.99 -18.96
CA VAL A 63 -9.54 22.23 -18.96
C VAL A 63 -10.23 20.90 -18.65
N PRO A 64 -10.85 20.73 -17.46
CA PRO A 64 -11.61 19.52 -17.17
C PRO A 64 -12.77 19.33 -18.15
N PHE A 65 -13.07 18.08 -18.49
CA PHE A 65 -14.31 17.78 -19.19
C PHE A 65 -15.48 17.99 -18.22
N TYR A 66 -16.55 18.62 -18.66
CA TYR A 66 -17.78 18.79 -17.88
C TYR A 66 -19.00 18.82 -18.78
N VAL A 67 -20.05 18.11 -18.37
CA VAL A 67 -21.36 18.12 -19.01
C VAL A 67 -22.45 18.08 -17.94
N ASN A 68 -23.53 18.83 -18.17
CA ASN A 68 -24.78 18.75 -17.42
C ASN A 68 -25.94 18.93 -18.42
N LYS A 69 -26.60 17.83 -18.78
CA LYS A 69 -27.71 17.81 -19.75
C LYS A 69 -28.83 16.91 -19.25
N GLU A 70 -30.05 17.20 -19.68
CA GLU A 70 -31.20 16.33 -19.46
C GLU A 70 -31.41 15.42 -20.68
N TYR A 71 -31.67 14.14 -20.45
CA TYR A 71 -32.00 13.15 -21.47
C TYR A 71 -33.20 12.32 -21.00
N GLU A 72 -34.31 12.34 -21.73
CA GLU A 72 -35.53 11.60 -21.40
C GLU A 72 -35.94 11.71 -19.91
N LYS A 73 -35.99 12.94 -19.36
CA LYS A 73 -36.30 13.24 -17.94
C LYS A 73 -35.27 12.78 -16.93
N MET A 74 -34.10 12.33 -17.37
CA MET A 74 -32.95 12.01 -16.52
C MET A 74 -31.93 13.14 -16.62
N GLN A 75 -31.57 13.75 -15.49
CA GLN A 75 -30.45 14.69 -15.46
C GLN A 75 -29.15 13.90 -15.41
N VAL A 76 -28.22 14.18 -16.32
CA VAL A 76 -26.88 13.58 -16.35
C VAL A 76 -25.86 14.70 -16.17
N GLU A 77 -25.06 14.60 -15.11
CA GLU A 77 -23.93 15.48 -14.84
C GLU A 77 -22.66 14.63 -14.72
N ALA A 78 -21.63 14.93 -15.51
CA ALA A 78 -20.37 14.19 -15.48
C ALA A 78 -19.18 15.12 -15.68
N THR A 79 -18.08 14.80 -15.02
CA THR A 79 -16.82 15.53 -15.16
C THR A 79 -15.63 14.58 -15.01
N PHE A 80 -14.52 14.88 -15.70
CA PHE A 80 -13.29 14.14 -15.51
C PHE A 80 -12.04 14.96 -15.85
N VAL A 81 -10.92 14.49 -15.31
CA VAL A 81 -9.56 14.90 -15.66
C VAL A 81 -8.66 13.67 -15.73
N TYR A 82 -7.66 13.70 -16.60
CA TYR A 82 -6.58 12.71 -16.61
C TYR A 82 -5.40 13.24 -15.82
N ASN A 83 -4.69 12.35 -15.15
CA ASN A 83 -3.43 12.63 -14.47
C ASN A 83 -2.32 11.75 -15.06
N ASN A 84 -1.07 12.04 -14.66
CA ASN A 84 0.08 11.26 -15.08
C ASN A 84 0.13 9.84 -14.47
N ASN A 85 -0.44 9.68 -13.28
CA ASN A 85 -0.48 8.42 -12.53
C ASN A 85 -1.25 7.32 -13.30
N ALA A 86 -1.08 6.06 -12.88
CA ALA A 86 -1.79 4.93 -13.49
C ALA A 86 -3.18 4.73 -12.87
N ASP A 87 -3.36 5.21 -11.64
CA ASP A 87 -4.54 4.92 -10.82
C ASP A 87 -5.79 5.59 -11.39
N THR A 88 -6.88 4.82 -11.38
CA THR A 88 -8.19 5.25 -11.85
C THR A 88 -9.09 5.50 -10.64
N LYS A 89 -9.64 6.70 -10.51
CA LYS A 89 -10.59 7.06 -9.45
C LYS A 89 -11.93 7.46 -10.10
N GLU A 90 -12.90 6.55 -10.05
CA GLU A 90 -14.25 6.80 -10.59
C GLU A 90 -15.26 6.82 -9.44
N LEU A 91 -15.92 7.97 -9.24
CA LEU A 91 -17.05 8.08 -8.32
C LEU A 91 -18.35 8.16 -9.11
N SER A 92 -19.38 7.47 -8.63
CA SER A 92 -20.68 7.47 -9.28
C SER A 92 -21.81 7.65 -8.29
N PHE A 93 -22.86 8.34 -8.73
CA PHE A 93 -23.98 8.76 -7.90
C PHE A 93 -25.30 8.64 -8.64
N ALA A 94 -26.35 8.23 -7.91
CA ALA A 94 -27.72 8.27 -8.38
C ALA A 94 -28.60 8.93 -7.32
N ASN A 95 -29.24 10.05 -7.65
CA ASN A 95 -30.03 10.85 -6.71
C ASN A 95 -29.26 11.20 -5.42
N ASN A 96 -28.00 11.64 -5.57
CA ASN A 96 -27.04 11.96 -4.49
C ASN A 96 -26.60 10.77 -3.61
N ILE A 97 -27.07 9.55 -3.91
CA ILE A 97 -26.62 8.33 -3.24
C ILE A 97 -25.35 7.85 -3.94
N TYR A 98 -24.28 7.64 -3.16
CA TYR A 98 -23.03 7.09 -3.65
C TYR A 98 -23.22 5.62 -4.03
N THR A 99 -22.96 5.29 -5.29
CA THR A 99 -23.02 3.91 -5.81
C THR A 99 -21.60 3.33 -5.86
N SER A 100 -21.15 2.74 -4.74
CA SER A 100 -19.79 2.21 -4.57
C SER A 100 -19.43 1.13 -5.60
N ASP A 101 -20.42 0.34 -6.02
CA ASP A 101 -20.25 -0.78 -6.94
C ASP A 101 -20.58 -0.35 -8.40
N GLY A 102 -20.83 0.95 -8.61
CA GLY A 102 -21.16 1.52 -9.90
C GLY A 102 -22.59 1.24 -10.34
N GLY A 103 -22.76 0.77 -11.57
CA GLY A 103 -24.08 0.49 -12.14
C GLY A 103 -24.20 0.85 -13.62
N MET A 104 -25.44 0.95 -14.08
CA MET A 104 -25.77 1.22 -15.48
C MET A 104 -25.27 2.59 -15.96
N HIS A 105 -25.40 3.63 -15.13
CA HIS A 105 -24.86 4.97 -15.41
C HIS A 105 -23.34 4.97 -15.59
N LEU A 106 -22.59 4.35 -14.67
CA LEU A 106 -21.13 4.27 -14.78
C LEU A 106 -20.70 3.43 -16.00
N THR A 107 -21.44 2.36 -16.32
CA THR A 107 -21.19 1.55 -17.51
C THR A 107 -21.41 2.36 -18.79
N GLY A 108 -22.47 3.19 -18.85
CA GLY A 108 -22.73 4.10 -19.96
C GLY A 108 -21.60 5.11 -20.15
N PHE A 109 -21.11 5.70 -19.07
CA PHE A 109 -19.94 6.60 -19.09
C PHE A 109 -18.71 5.91 -19.68
N ARG A 110 -18.36 4.72 -19.17
CA ARG A 110 -17.19 3.94 -19.63
C ARG A 110 -17.30 3.55 -21.11
N SER A 111 -18.50 3.15 -21.57
CA SER A 111 -18.78 2.84 -22.97
C SER A 111 -18.61 4.07 -23.87
N ALA A 112 -19.19 5.21 -23.49
CA ALA A 112 -19.05 6.46 -24.24
C ALA A 112 -17.59 6.91 -24.34
N LEU A 113 -16.87 6.95 -23.21
CA LEU A 113 -15.47 7.36 -23.15
C LEU A 113 -14.60 6.48 -24.07
N THR A 114 -14.74 5.15 -23.95
CA THR A 114 -13.95 4.21 -24.77
C THR A 114 -14.24 4.36 -26.26
N ARG A 115 -15.51 4.51 -26.64
CA ARG A 115 -15.92 4.63 -28.04
C ARG A 115 -15.42 5.93 -28.65
N VAL A 116 -15.68 7.07 -28.02
CA VAL A 116 -15.32 8.39 -28.58
C VAL A 116 -13.81 8.56 -28.68
N ILE A 117 -13.04 8.08 -27.71
CA ILE A 117 -11.57 8.14 -27.78
C ILE A 117 -11.07 7.24 -28.92
N ASN A 118 -11.60 6.03 -29.10
CA ASN A 118 -11.21 5.18 -30.24
C ASN A 118 -11.57 5.81 -31.59
N ASP A 119 -12.76 6.38 -31.73
CA ASP A 119 -13.18 7.10 -32.94
C ASP A 119 -12.17 8.23 -33.26
N TYR A 120 -11.86 9.06 -32.26
CA TYR A 120 -10.91 10.17 -32.41
C TYR A 120 -9.49 9.71 -32.77
N VAL A 121 -9.03 8.60 -32.18
CA VAL A 121 -7.71 8.01 -32.45
C VAL A 121 -7.63 7.44 -33.88
N ARG A 122 -8.71 6.84 -34.38
CA ARG A 122 -8.82 6.32 -35.76
C ARG A 122 -8.89 7.45 -36.77
N GLU A 123 -9.76 8.43 -36.56
CA GLU A 123 -9.91 9.61 -37.43
C GLU A 123 -8.62 10.44 -37.50
N GLY A 124 -7.88 10.54 -36.38
CA GLY A 124 -6.59 11.22 -36.32
C GLY A 124 -5.40 10.41 -36.86
N GLY A 125 -5.60 9.16 -37.30
CA GLY A 125 -4.54 8.30 -37.83
C GLY A 125 -3.47 7.87 -36.81
N TYR A 126 -3.77 7.95 -35.51
CA TYR A 126 -2.86 7.56 -34.43
C TYR A 126 -2.69 6.04 -34.29
N ILE A 127 -3.71 5.28 -34.70
CA ILE A 127 -3.70 3.82 -34.80
C ILE A 127 -3.94 3.43 -36.26
N LYS A 128 -3.10 2.54 -36.79
CA LYS A 128 -3.26 2.00 -38.16
C LYS A 128 -4.44 1.03 -38.23
N ASP A 129 -5.01 0.86 -39.42
CA ASP A 129 -6.19 -0.01 -39.63
C ASP A 129 -6.05 -1.43 -39.04
N LYS A 130 -4.85 -2.01 -39.14
CA LYS A 130 -4.55 -3.37 -38.66
C LYS A 130 -4.18 -3.46 -37.18
N GLU A 131 -3.97 -2.34 -36.50
CA GLU A 131 -3.65 -2.34 -35.08
C GLU A 131 -4.92 -2.42 -34.23
N GLU A 132 -4.82 -3.11 -33.08
CA GLU A 132 -5.94 -3.24 -32.14
C GLU A 132 -6.33 -1.89 -31.56
N ASN A 133 -7.65 -1.70 -31.34
CA ASN A 133 -8.21 -0.57 -30.62
C ASN A 133 -7.69 -0.48 -29.17
N LEU A 134 -7.82 0.71 -28.59
CA LEU A 134 -7.62 0.93 -27.17
C LEU A 134 -8.72 0.19 -26.40
N THR A 135 -8.31 -0.56 -25.37
CA THR A 135 -9.25 -1.22 -24.47
C THR A 135 -9.84 -0.21 -23.48
N GLY A 136 -10.93 -0.58 -22.79
CA GLY A 136 -11.52 0.30 -21.77
C GLY A 136 -10.56 0.62 -20.63
N ASP A 137 -9.66 -0.30 -20.28
CA ASP A 137 -8.64 -0.07 -19.24
C ASP A 137 -7.56 0.89 -19.73
N ASP A 138 -7.13 0.78 -21.00
CA ASP A 138 -6.16 1.72 -21.60
C ASP A 138 -6.68 3.15 -21.58
N VAL A 139 -7.99 3.33 -21.81
CA VAL A 139 -8.64 4.64 -21.83
C VAL A 139 -8.88 5.16 -20.41
N ARG A 140 -9.07 4.31 -19.40
CA ARG A 140 -9.32 4.75 -18.03
C ARG A 140 -8.04 5.03 -17.23
N GLU A 141 -6.87 4.59 -17.67
CA GLU A 141 -5.62 4.76 -16.92
C GLU A 141 -5.35 6.25 -16.58
N GLY A 142 -5.21 6.55 -15.28
CA GLY A 142 -5.00 7.90 -14.78
C GLY A 142 -6.24 8.79 -14.77
N LEU A 143 -7.44 8.24 -14.98
CA LEU A 143 -8.69 8.99 -15.01
C LEU A 143 -9.21 9.25 -13.59
N VAL A 144 -9.51 10.51 -13.27
CA VAL A 144 -10.35 10.89 -12.13
C VAL A 144 -11.67 11.40 -12.69
N ALA A 145 -12.76 10.68 -12.41
CA ALA A 145 -14.07 10.97 -12.97
C ALA A 145 -15.18 10.91 -11.92
N ILE A 146 -16.18 11.77 -12.11
CA ILE A 146 -17.40 11.79 -11.29
C ILE A 146 -18.60 11.77 -12.23
N VAL A 147 -19.51 10.82 -11.99
CA VAL A 147 -20.75 10.67 -12.76
C VAL A 147 -21.95 10.71 -11.83
N SER A 148 -22.83 11.70 -11.99
CA SER A 148 -24.04 11.87 -11.20
C SER A 148 -25.27 11.84 -12.10
N VAL A 149 -26.26 11.02 -11.75
CA VAL A 149 -27.55 10.99 -12.43
C VAL A 149 -28.67 11.32 -11.47
N LYS A 150 -29.69 12.06 -11.95
CA LYS A 150 -30.97 12.24 -11.25
C LYS A 150 -32.08 11.59 -12.05
N ILE A 151 -32.76 10.63 -11.44
CA ILE A 151 -33.78 9.79 -12.06
C ILE A 151 -35.02 9.71 -11.17
N GLY A 152 -36.21 9.74 -11.78
CA GLY A 152 -37.48 9.69 -11.04
C GLY A 152 -37.68 8.38 -10.27
N GLU A 153 -37.43 7.24 -10.92
CA GLU A 153 -37.66 5.90 -10.34
C GLU A 153 -36.36 5.08 -10.30
N PRO A 154 -35.45 5.35 -9.33
CA PRO A 154 -34.20 4.60 -9.22
C PRO A 154 -34.47 3.17 -8.74
N GLN A 155 -33.84 2.20 -9.40
CA GLN A 155 -33.81 0.79 -9.05
C GLN A 155 -32.37 0.42 -8.71
N PHE A 156 -32.14 -0.09 -7.51
CA PHE A 156 -30.82 -0.49 -7.05
C PHE A 156 -30.74 -2.00 -6.87
N GLU A 157 -29.55 -2.56 -7.10
CA GLU A 157 -29.25 -3.95 -6.77
C GLU A 157 -28.88 -4.06 -5.28
N GLY A 158 -29.57 -4.93 -4.55
CA GLY A 158 -29.31 -5.19 -3.13
C GLY A 158 -29.79 -4.10 -2.17
N GLN A 159 -29.67 -4.38 -0.87
CA GLN A 159 -30.18 -3.52 0.21
C GLN A 159 -29.33 -2.25 0.42
N THR A 160 -28.02 -2.32 0.15
CA THR A 160 -27.07 -1.24 0.40
C THR A 160 -27.15 -0.10 -0.62
N LYS A 161 -27.97 -0.23 -1.66
CA LYS A 161 -28.07 0.71 -2.79
C LYS A 161 -26.72 0.99 -3.47
N ALA A 162 -25.80 0.03 -3.39
CA ALA A 162 -24.43 0.17 -3.87
C ALA A 162 -24.32 0.23 -5.39
N ARG A 163 -25.31 -0.30 -6.13
CA ARG A 163 -25.29 -0.40 -7.58
C ARG A 163 -26.61 0.01 -8.22
N LEU A 164 -26.55 0.90 -9.22
CA LEU A 164 -27.73 1.31 -9.99
C LEU A 164 -28.07 0.30 -11.09
N GLY A 165 -29.30 -0.22 -11.07
CA GLY A 165 -29.79 -1.25 -11.98
C GLY A 165 -30.59 -0.74 -13.18
N ASN A 166 -30.99 0.54 -13.24
CA ASN A 166 -31.85 1.06 -14.32
C ASN A 166 -31.17 1.03 -15.70
N PRO A 167 -31.61 0.17 -16.66
CA PRO A 167 -31.00 0.13 -17.99
C PRO A 167 -31.06 1.47 -18.76
N PRO A 168 -32.14 2.28 -18.69
CA PRO A 168 -32.18 3.60 -19.33
C PRO A 168 -31.07 4.55 -18.90
N ALA A 169 -30.55 4.41 -17.66
CA ALA A 169 -29.46 5.24 -17.18
C ALA A 169 -28.16 5.01 -17.96
N ARG A 170 -27.93 3.79 -18.46
CA ARG A 170 -26.81 3.50 -19.35
C ARG A 170 -26.93 4.29 -20.66
N THR A 171 -28.08 4.18 -21.32
CA THR A 171 -28.34 4.84 -22.61
C THR A 171 -28.26 6.36 -22.48
N ALA A 172 -28.86 6.93 -21.43
CA ALA A 172 -28.85 8.36 -21.18
C ALA A 172 -27.43 8.91 -20.98
N VAL A 173 -26.65 8.28 -20.09
CA VAL A 173 -25.26 8.71 -19.84
C VAL A 173 -24.40 8.51 -21.08
N GLU A 174 -24.54 7.37 -21.78
CA GLU A 174 -23.75 7.09 -22.98
C GLU A 174 -24.00 8.14 -24.08
N ALA A 175 -25.26 8.52 -24.32
CA ALA A 175 -25.62 9.53 -25.30
C ALA A 175 -25.07 10.91 -24.93
N VAL A 176 -25.37 11.38 -23.70
CA VAL A 176 -24.98 12.71 -23.21
C VAL A 176 -23.46 12.87 -23.20
N VAL A 177 -22.73 11.88 -22.66
CA VAL A 177 -21.27 11.94 -22.55
C VAL A 177 -20.63 11.81 -23.92
N ALA A 178 -21.13 10.95 -24.81
CA ALA A 178 -20.52 10.79 -26.12
C ALA A 178 -20.64 12.05 -26.99
N GLU A 179 -21.81 12.70 -26.98
CA GLU A 179 -22.01 13.96 -27.70
C GLU A 179 -21.11 15.07 -27.13
N ALA A 180 -21.16 15.29 -25.81
CA ALA A 180 -20.37 16.34 -25.18
C ALA A 180 -18.87 16.10 -25.29
N LEU A 181 -18.40 14.84 -25.25
CA LEU A 181 -16.99 14.53 -25.38
C LEU A 181 -16.49 14.78 -26.81
N LYS A 182 -17.30 14.50 -27.83
CA LYS A 182 -16.99 14.87 -29.22
C LYS A 182 -16.86 16.38 -29.37
N GLU A 183 -17.80 17.15 -28.80
CA GLU A 183 -17.72 18.61 -28.78
C GLU A 183 -16.47 19.11 -28.04
N TYR A 184 -16.14 18.49 -26.90
CA TYR A 184 -14.98 18.86 -26.08
C TYR A 184 -13.65 18.68 -26.83
N VAL A 185 -13.42 17.53 -27.46
CA VAL A 185 -12.15 17.29 -28.18
C VAL A 185 -12.04 18.13 -29.45
N GLN A 186 -13.16 18.54 -30.04
CA GLN A 186 -13.19 19.50 -31.16
C GLN A 186 -12.92 20.92 -30.70
N LYS A 187 -13.52 21.34 -29.58
CA LYS A 187 -13.35 22.67 -28.99
C LYS A 187 -11.95 22.87 -28.38
N TYR A 188 -11.38 21.81 -27.82
CA TYR A 188 -10.06 21.81 -27.19
C TYR A 188 -9.13 20.74 -27.80
N PRO A 189 -8.62 20.94 -29.04
CA PRO A 189 -7.82 19.93 -29.73
C PRO A 189 -6.53 19.54 -29.00
N ASN A 190 -5.91 20.49 -28.28
CA ASN A 190 -4.70 20.22 -27.51
C ASN A 190 -4.98 19.26 -26.34
N GLU A 191 -6.10 19.44 -25.65
CA GLU A 191 -6.52 18.55 -24.56
C GLU A 191 -6.84 17.15 -25.10
N GLY A 192 -7.55 17.07 -26.25
CA GLY A 192 -7.80 15.81 -26.95
C GLY A 192 -6.51 15.06 -27.31
N ARG A 193 -5.51 15.75 -27.85
CA ARG A 193 -4.18 15.15 -28.16
C ARG A 193 -3.47 14.65 -26.91
N THR A 194 -3.50 15.41 -25.81
CA THR A 194 -2.89 15.01 -24.54
C THR A 194 -3.54 13.75 -23.97
N ILE A 195 -4.88 13.70 -23.96
CA ILE A 195 -5.65 12.53 -23.51
C ILE A 195 -5.30 11.31 -24.35
N VAL A 196 -5.30 11.44 -25.68
CA VAL A 196 -4.91 10.35 -26.59
C VAL A 196 -3.49 9.87 -26.33
N ALA A 197 -2.53 10.79 -26.17
CA ALA A 197 -1.14 10.44 -25.93
C ALA A 197 -0.99 9.58 -24.67
N LYS A 198 -1.71 9.93 -23.59
CA LYS A 198 -1.78 9.15 -22.35
C LYS A 198 -2.39 7.77 -22.58
N CYS A 199 -3.53 7.67 -23.25
CA CYS A 199 -4.19 6.39 -23.54
C CYS A 199 -3.32 5.46 -24.43
N MET A 200 -2.63 6.03 -25.41
CA MET A 200 -1.70 5.28 -26.29
C MET A 200 -0.49 4.75 -25.50
N LEU A 201 0.00 5.55 -24.56
CA LEU A 201 1.11 5.18 -23.69
C LEU A 201 0.70 4.04 -22.73
N ALA A 202 -0.51 4.10 -22.17
CA ALA A 202 -1.13 3.03 -21.39
C ALA A 202 -1.25 1.75 -22.22
N ALA A 203 -1.79 1.82 -23.44
CA ALA A 203 -1.91 0.67 -24.32
C ALA A 203 -0.57 0.04 -24.69
N LYS A 204 0.45 0.86 -24.96
CA LYS A 204 1.83 0.39 -25.18
C LYS A 204 2.38 -0.31 -23.94
N ALA A 205 2.18 0.26 -22.76
CA ALA A 205 2.60 -0.33 -21.49
C ALA A 205 1.88 -1.66 -21.22
N ARG A 206 0.56 -1.75 -21.45
CA ARG A 206 -0.21 -3.00 -21.34
C ARG A 206 0.31 -4.07 -22.30
N ARG A 207 0.55 -3.72 -23.57
CA ARG A 207 1.10 -4.68 -24.56
C ARG A 207 2.49 -5.16 -24.15
N ALA A 208 3.34 -4.27 -23.66
CA ALA A 208 4.66 -4.61 -23.14
C ALA A 208 4.56 -5.50 -21.88
N ALA A 209 3.68 -5.17 -20.95
CA ALA A 209 3.42 -5.95 -19.75
C ALA A 209 2.82 -7.32 -20.07
N LYS A 210 1.93 -7.43 -21.05
CA LYS A 210 1.39 -8.71 -21.55
C LYS A 210 2.50 -9.56 -22.16
N ALA A 211 3.35 -8.99 -23.01
CA ALA A 211 4.50 -9.70 -23.57
C ALA A 211 5.50 -10.13 -22.48
N ALA A 212 5.76 -9.28 -21.48
CA ALA A 212 6.60 -9.60 -20.34
C ALA A 212 5.99 -10.71 -19.47
N LYS A 213 4.69 -10.62 -19.14
CA LYS A 213 3.92 -11.65 -18.44
C LYS A 213 3.95 -12.96 -19.21
N GLU A 214 3.68 -12.96 -20.52
CA GLU A 214 3.79 -14.17 -21.36
C GLU A 214 5.21 -14.74 -21.38
N THR A 215 6.25 -13.90 -21.34
CA THR A 215 7.64 -14.36 -21.23
C THR A 215 7.94 -14.99 -19.86
N VAL A 216 7.32 -14.47 -18.79
CA VAL A 216 7.42 -15.05 -17.44
C VAL A 216 6.55 -16.32 -17.31
N LEU A 217 5.35 -16.35 -17.91
CA LEU A 217 4.34 -17.42 -17.79
C LEU A 217 4.53 -18.58 -18.78
N ARG A 218 5.04 -18.35 -20.01
CA ARG A 218 5.46 -19.43 -20.93
C ARG A 218 6.59 -20.26 -20.33
N LYS A 219 7.30 -19.71 -19.36
CA LYS A 219 8.14 -20.48 -18.44
C LYS A 219 7.27 -20.88 -17.24
N GLY A 220 6.34 -21.80 -17.40
CA GLY A 220 5.51 -22.32 -16.32
C GLY A 220 4.68 -23.52 -16.76
N PRO A 221 4.07 -24.27 -15.85
CA PRO A 221 4.63 -25.20 -14.88
C PRO A 221 4.98 -26.60 -15.47
N PHE A 222 4.96 -26.77 -16.79
CA PHE A 222 5.25 -28.08 -17.43
C PHE A 222 6.68 -28.23 -17.98
N GLU A 223 7.46 -27.15 -18.04
CA GLU A 223 8.88 -27.20 -18.39
C GLU A 223 9.69 -26.28 -17.46
N GLY A 224 10.12 -26.84 -16.33
CA GLY A 224 11.34 -26.43 -15.62
C GLY A 224 11.58 -24.92 -15.40
N LEU A 225 10.70 -24.23 -14.68
CA LEU A 225 11.14 -23.02 -13.99
C LEU A 225 12.20 -23.43 -12.98
N SER A 226 13.45 -23.05 -13.24
CA SER A 226 14.39 -22.88 -12.14
C SER A 226 13.77 -21.82 -11.23
N LEU A 227 13.46 -22.21 -10.00
CA LEU A 227 13.20 -21.27 -8.92
C LEU A 227 14.28 -20.18 -8.98
N PRO A 228 13.95 -18.91 -8.68
CA PRO A 228 14.95 -17.85 -8.70
C PRO A 228 16.19 -18.34 -7.95
N GLY A 229 17.38 -18.22 -8.54
CA GLY A 229 18.60 -18.77 -7.90
C GLY A 229 18.86 -18.22 -6.49
N LYS A 230 18.21 -17.08 -6.16
CA LYS A 230 18.18 -16.46 -4.83
C LYS A 230 17.22 -17.13 -3.85
N LEU A 231 16.10 -17.69 -4.33
CA LEU A 231 15.09 -18.31 -3.47
C LEU A 231 15.63 -19.62 -2.91
N ALA A 232 15.79 -19.68 -1.60
CA ALA A 232 15.91 -20.95 -0.91
C ALA A 232 14.48 -21.44 -0.64
N ASP A 233 14.02 -22.44 -1.36
CA ASP A 233 12.63 -22.94 -1.24
C ASP A 233 12.46 -23.92 -0.05
N CYS A 234 11.23 -24.16 0.36
CA CYS A 234 10.86 -25.21 1.32
C CYS A 234 10.51 -26.52 0.61
N THR A 235 10.54 -27.64 1.35
CA THR A 235 10.18 -28.94 0.77
C THR A 235 8.66 -29.16 0.71
N SER A 236 7.90 -28.57 1.62
CA SER A 236 6.43 -28.63 1.61
C SER A 236 5.88 -28.00 0.34
N LYS A 237 4.78 -28.59 -0.15
CA LYS A 237 3.99 -28.07 -1.27
C LYS A 237 2.59 -27.64 -0.84
N ASP A 238 2.25 -27.82 0.44
CA ASP A 238 1.00 -27.32 0.99
C ASP A 238 1.14 -25.82 1.31
N PRO A 239 0.40 -24.94 0.62
CA PRO A 239 0.46 -23.50 0.90
C PRO A 239 0.06 -23.14 2.32
N ALA A 240 -0.81 -23.91 2.97
CA ALA A 240 -1.31 -23.61 4.32
C ALA A 240 -0.23 -23.68 5.40
N ASP A 241 0.68 -24.65 5.24
CA ASP A 241 1.78 -24.85 6.16
C ASP A 241 3.04 -24.08 5.74
N SER A 242 3.13 -23.67 4.47
CA SER A 242 4.34 -23.06 3.92
C SER A 242 4.44 -21.56 4.19
N GLU A 243 5.65 -21.14 4.57
CA GLU A 243 5.99 -19.77 4.94
C GLU A 243 7.07 -19.22 4.02
N LEU A 244 6.95 -17.96 3.62
CA LEU A 244 7.97 -17.24 2.86
C LEU A 244 8.49 -16.06 3.67
N PHE A 245 9.77 -16.09 4.03
CA PHE A 245 10.46 -14.95 4.61
C PHE A 245 11.12 -14.12 3.50
N ILE A 246 10.71 -12.87 3.38
CA ILE A 246 11.34 -11.86 2.53
C ILE A 246 12.35 -11.12 3.39
N VAL A 247 13.63 -11.25 3.06
CA VAL A 247 14.73 -10.77 3.92
C VAL A 247 15.56 -9.70 3.25
N GLU A 248 16.06 -8.76 4.05
CA GLU A 248 16.93 -7.68 3.60
C GLU A 248 18.37 -8.17 3.39
N GLY A 249 18.79 -8.21 2.12
CA GLY A 249 20.15 -8.55 1.74
C GLY A 249 20.52 -10.04 1.82
N ASP A 250 21.69 -10.37 1.26
CA ASP A 250 22.20 -11.74 1.25
C ASP A 250 22.73 -12.17 2.62
N SER A 251 23.09 -11.24 3.49
CA SER A 251 23.62 -11.53 4.83
C SER A 251 22.53 -12.16 5.71
N ALA A 252 21.41 -11.45 5.90
CA ALA A 252 20.23 -12.00 6.58
C ALA A 252 19.66 -13.22 5.84
N GLY A 253 19.74 -13.24 4.50
CA GLY A 253 19.43 -14.41 3.69
C GLY A 253 20.27 -15.65 3.99
N GLY A 254 21.57 -15.47 4.23
CA GLY A 254 22.49 -16.53 4.62
C GLY A 254 22.13 -17.11 5.99
N SER A 255 22.00 -16.25 7.00
CA SER A 255 21.63 -16.66 8.36
C SER A 255 20.24 -17.32 8.41
N GLY A 256 19.25 -16.71 7.74
CA GLY A 256 17.90 -17.26 7.64
C GLY A 256 17.86 -18.61 6.92
N LYS A 257 18.62 -18.78 5.83
CA LYS A 257 18.70 -20.05 5.11
C LYS A 257 19.29 -21.17 5.98
N GLN A 258 20.25 -20.86 6.85
CA GLN A 258 20.88 -21.82 7.74
C GLN A 258 20.01 -22.14 8.96
N GLY A 259 19.32 -21.15 9.54
CA GLY A 259 18.55 -21.30 10.77
C GLY A 259 17.12 -21.81 10.58
N ARG A 260 16.54 -21.70 9.38
CA ARG A 260 15.14 -22.09 9.11
C ARG A 260 14.86 -23.59 9.28
N ASP A 261 13.58 -23.91 9.48
CA ASP A 261 13.07 -25.23 9.15
C ASP A 261 12.81 -25.34 7.65
N ARG A 262 13.71 -26.04 6.95
CA ARG A 262 13.62 -26.28 5.49
C ARG A 262 12.35 -27.01 5.06
N ARG A 263 11.61 -27.63 5.98
CA ARG A 263 10.38 -28.36 5.65
C ARG A 263 9.31 -27.41 5.16
N TYR A 264 9.11 -26.29 5.83
CA TYR A 264 8.00 -25.39 5.54
C TYR A 264 8.40 -23.91 5.38
N GLN A 265 9.65 -23.53 5.67
CA GLN A 265 10.09 -22.13 5.54
C GLN A 265 10.98 -21.91 4.32
N ALA A 266 10.54 -21.01 3.43
CA ALA A 266 11.29 -20.49 2.29
C ALA A 266 11.92 -19.13 2.64
N ILE A 267 13.09 -18.83 2.07
CA ILE A 267 13.81 -17.56 2.26
C ILE A 267 14.06 -16.92 0.90
N LEU A 268 13.61 -15.68 0.73
CA LEU A 268 13.86 -14.86 -0.45
C LEU A 268 14.64 -13.60 -0.05
N PRO A 269 15.96 -13.55 -0.30
CA PRO A 269 16.76 -12.35 -0.09
C PRO A 269 16.52 -11.34 -1.20
N LEU A 270 16.27 -10.09 -0.81
CA LEU A 270 16.15 -8.94 -1.71
C LEU A 270 17.40 -8.07 -1.59
N ARG A 271 17.95 -7.65 -2.73
CA ARG A 271 19.15 -6.78 -2.73
C ARG A 271 18.79 -5.34 -3.00
N GLY A 272 19.28 -4.45 -2.14
CA GLY A 272 19.08 -3.01 -2.26
C GLY A 272 17.64 -2.59 -2.03
N LYS A 273 17.35 -1.30 -2.26
CA LYS A 273 16.01 -0.75 -2.12
C LYS A 273 15.13 -1.18 -3.29
N ILE A 274 13.93 -1.66 -2.98
CA ILE A 274 12.95 -2.06 -3.99
C ILE A 274 12.49 -0.82 -4.77
N LEU A 275 12.14 -1.02 -6.04
CA LEU A 275 11.54 0.03 -6.85
C LEU A 275 10.25 0.52 -6.19
N ASN A 276 10.12 1.84 -5.97
CA ASN A 276 8.85 2.42 -5.54
C ASN A 276 7.82 2.25 -6.67
N VAL A 277 6.85 1.37 -6.43
CA VAL A 277 5.82 1.02 -7.42
C VAL A 277 4.68 2.02 -7.50
N GLU A 278 4.56 2.92 -6.51
CA GLU A 278 3.60 4.03 -6.54
C GLU A 278 3.88 4.97 -7.72
N LYS A 279 5.16 5.22 -7.99
CA LYS A 279 5.64 6.11 -9.06
C LYS A 279 5.96 5.38 -10.36
N SER A 280 5.83 4.06 -10.37
CA SER A 280 6.37 3.23 -11.46
C SER A 280 5.28 2.39 -12.10
N ARG A 281 5.22 2.47 -13.43
CA ARG A 281 4.29 1.66 -14.23
C ARG A 281 4.62 0.17 -14.16
N LEU A 282 3.60 -0.64 -14.44
CA LEU A 282 3.63 -2.10 -14.38
C LEU A 282 4.75 -2.72 -15.24
N ASP A 283 5.04 -2.17 -16.41
CA ASP A 283 6.10 -2.64 -17.30
C ASP A 283 7.50 -2.46 -16.71
N LYS A 284 7.79 -1.27 -16.17
CA LYS A 284 9.04 -0.96 -15.46
C LYS A 284 9.19 -1.82 -14.20
N MET A 285 8.09 -2.08 -13.52
CA MET A 285 8.04 -2.94 -12.36
C MET A 285 8.36 -4.41 -12.72
N LEU A 286 7.78 -4.95 -13.80
CA LEU A 286 8.05 -6.30 -14.29
C LEU A 286 9.46 -6.49 -14.84
N ALA A 287 10.10 -5.40 -15.30
CA ALA A 287 11.50 -5.40 -15.69
C ALA A 287 12.46 -5.44 -14.47
N ASN A 288 11.99 -5.14 -13.27
CA ASN A 288 12.81 -5.19 -12.06
C ASN A 288 13.04 -6.64 -11.60
N ASN A 289 14.32 -7.02 -11.45
CA ASN A 289 14.70 -8.39 -11.10
C ASN A 289 14.24 -8.83 -9.70
N GLU A 290 14.20 -7.93 -8.72
CA GLU A 290 13.77 -8.26 -7.35
C GLU A 290 12.26 -8.53 -7.33
N ILE A 291 11.46 -7.65 -7.96
CA ILE A 291 10.01 -7.83 -8.06
C ILE A 291 9.67 -9.08 -8.89
N LYS A 292 10.37 -9.31 -10.00
CA LYS A 292 10.23 -10.53 -10.80
C LYS A 292 10.54 -11.78 -9.98
N SER A 293 11.60 -11.76 -9.18
CA SER A 293 11.97 -12.89 -8.30
C SER A 293 10.90 -13.14 -7.24
N LEU A 294 10.33 -12.07 -6.66
CA LEU A 294 9.22 -12.17 -5.70
C LEU A 294 7.96 -12.77 -6.35
N VAL A 295 7.55 -12.28 -7.53
CA VAL A 295 6.39 -12.81 -8.27
C VAL A 295 6.56 -14.31 -8.56
N ILE A 296 7.73 -14.71 -9.06
CA ILE A 296 8.03 -16.12 -9.34
C ILE A 296 8.04 -16.94 -8.04
N ALA A 297 8.57 -16.39 -6.94
CA ALA A 297 8.57 -17.07 -5.65
C ALA A 297 7.16 -17.32 -5.15
N LEU A 298 6.28 -16.31 -5.17
CA LEU A 298 4.87 -16.42 -4.78
C LEU A 298 4.09 -17.43 -5.64
N GLY A 299 4.55 -17.66 -6.87
CA GLY A 299 3.96 -18.64 -7.80
C GLY A 299 2.68 -18.14 -8.47
N THR A 300 2.50 -16.83 -8.53
CA THR A 300 1.25 -16.20 -8.97
C THR A 300 1.46 -15.24 -10.13
N ALA A 301 0.36 -14.81 -10.75
CA ALA A 301 0.34 -13.65 -11.63
C ALA A 301 0.44 -12.34 -10.80
N ILE A 302 0.31 -11.18 -11.43
CA ILE A 302 0.41 -9.86 -10.78
C ILE A 302 -0.70 -8.92 -11.23
N GLY A 303 -1.16 -8.05 -10.33
CA GLY A 303 -2.19 -7.05 -10.59
C GLY A 303 -3.54 -7.71 -10.86
N ALA A 304 -4.27 -7.26 -11.90
CA ALA A 304 -5.63 -7.72 -12.18
C ALA A 304 -5.77 -9.24 -12.47
N ASP A 305 -4.69 -9.93 -12.86
CA ASP A 305 -4.70 -11.38 -13.10
C ASP A 305 -4.33 -12.20 -11.84
N PHE A 306 -3.96 -11.52 -10.76
CA PHE A 306 -3.58 -12.17 -9.50
C PHE A 306 -4.82 -12.76 -8.83
N THR A 307 -4.67 -14.00 -8.35
CA THR A 307 -5.66 -14.66 -7.50
C THR A 307 -4.91 -15.27 -6.34
N ALA A 308 -5.27 -14.97 -5.10
CA ALA A 308 -4.59 -15.55 -3.95
C ALA A 308 -4.81 -17.08 -3.79
N ASP A 309 -5.74 -17.68 -4.55
CA ASP A 309 -5.97 -19.14 -4.55
C ASP A 309 -4.78 -19.97 -5.06
N LYS A 310 -3.91 -19.36 -5.87
CA LYS A 310 -2.75 -20.05 -6.48
C LYS A 310 -1.44 -19.72 -5.78
N ILE A 311 -1.49 -19.02 -4.65
CA ILE A 311 -0.28 -18.62 -3.94
C ILE A 311 0.38 -19.83 -3.28
N ARG A 312 1.72 -19.83 -3.29
CA ARG A 312 2.50 -20.95 -2.75
C ARG A 312 2.68 -20.94 -1.24
N TYR A 313 2.41 -19.80 -0.59
CA TYR A 313 2.64 -19.60 0.84
C TYR A 313 1.48 -18.79 1.42
N HIS A 314 0.78 -19.34 2.41
CA HIS A 314 -0.28 -18.62 3.15
C HIS A 314 0.28 -17.72 4.25
N LYS A 315 1.58 -17.80 4.54
CA LYS A 315 2.28 -16.85 5.41
C LYS A 315 3.46 -16.24 4.68
N ILE A 316 3.37 -14.95 4.41
CA ILE A 316 4.43 -14.16 3.81
C ILE A 316 4.89 -13.18 4.88
N ILE A 317 6.15 -13.31 5.29
CA ILE A 317 6.71 -12.61 6.43
C ILE A 317 7.80 -11.66 5.92
N ILE A 318 7.58 -10.36 6.10
CA ILE A 318 8.59 -9.33 5.83
C ILE A 318 9.52 -9.27 7.04
N MET A 319 10.79 -9.59 6.83
CA MET A 319 11.82 -9.62 7.86
C MET A 319 12.96 -8.66 7.47
N THR A 320 12.85 -7.42 7.92
CA THR A 320 13.78 -6.30 7.63
C THR A 320 14.52 -5.90 8.89
N ASP A 321 15.64 -5.19 8.73
CA ASP A 321 16.42 -4.71 9.86
C ASP A 321 15.65 -3.65 10.67
N ALA A 322 16.04 -3.49 11.94
CA ALA A 322 15.42 -2.57 12.89
C ALA A 322 16.04 -1.16 12.81
N ASP A 323 16.35 -0.72 11.59
CA ASP A 323 16.97 0.56 11.29
C ASP A 323 16.12 1.38 10.30
N VAL A 324 16.68 2.53 9.87
CA VAL A 324 16.00 3.45 8.94
C VAL A 324 15.86 2.86 7.53
N ASP A 325 16.79 2.01 7.09
CA ASP A 325 16.78 1.42 5.76
C ASP A 325 15.81 0.24 5.68
N GLY A 326 15.77 -0.61 6.70
CA GLY A 326 14.79 -1.67 6.87
C GLY A 326 13.37 -1.13 6.98
N ALA A 327 13.15 -0.02 7.70
CA ALA A 327 11.86 0.67 7.73
C ALA A 327 11.44 1.18 6.33
N HIS A 328 12.39 1.66 5.53
CA HIS A 328 12.13 2.11 4.16
C HIS A 328 11.79 0.93 3.24
N ILE A 329 12.55 -0.17 3.28
CA ILE A 329 12.28 -1.38 2.50
C ILE A 329 10.92 -1.98 2.88
N ARG A 330 10.61 -2.03 4.17
CA ARG A 330 9.29 -2.46 4.67
C ARG A 330 8.17 -1.60 4.09
N THR A 331 8.34 -0.28 4.05
CA THR A 331 7.35 0.63 3.45
C THR A 331 7.16 0.34 1.95
N LEU A 332 8.25 0.15 1.19
CA LEU A 332 8.19 -0.19 -0.23
C LEU A 332 7.49 -1.53 -0.50
N LEU A 333 7.76 -2.54 0.33
CA LEU A 333 7.09 -3.84 0.26
C LEU A 333 5.60 -3.71 0.56
N LEU A 334 5.23 -2.97 1.61
CA LEU A 334 3.83 -2.73 1.95
C LEU A 334 3.09 -2.03 0.81
N THR A 335 3.70 -1.03 0.17
CA THR A 335 3.15 -0.39 -1.02
C THR A 335 2.96 -1.39 -2.17
N LEU A 336 3.95 -2.25 -2.43
CA LEU A 336 3.84 -3.29 -3.46
C LEU A 336 2.70 -4.26 -3.18
N PHE A 337 2.59 -4.78 -1.96
CA PHE A 337 1.53 -5.70 -1.59
C PHE A 337 0.16 -5.04 -1.64
N TYR A 338 0.03 -3.79 -1.17
CA TYR A 338 -1.22 -3.06 -1.20
C TYR A 338 -1.71 -2.79 -2.63
N ARG A 339 -0.82 -2.32 -3.51
CA ARG A 339 -1.17 -1.94 -4.90
C ARG A 339 -1.40 -3.14 -5.82
N TYR A 340 -0.62 -4.22 -5.68
CA TYR A 340 -0.59 -5.31 -6.68
C TYR A 340 -0.96 -6.70 -6.15
N PHE A 341 -1.01 -6.89 -4.83
CA PHE A 341 -1.29 -8.17 -4.18
C PHE A 341 -2.29 -8.00 -3.02
N ARG A 342 -3.27 -7.10 -3.20
CA ARG A 342 -4.19 -6.69 -2.14
C ARG A 342 -4.91 -7.87 -1.47
N GLU A 343 -5.32 -8.88 -2.24
CA GLU A 343 -5.98 -10.07 -1.69
C GLU A 343 -5.09 -10.84 -0.69
N VAL A 344 -3.75 -10.74 -0.78
CA VAL A 344 -2.84 -11.34 0.22
C VAL A 344 -3.05 -10.71 1.59
N ILE A 345 -3.26 -9.39 1.63
CA ILE A 345 -3.51 -8.67 2.88
C ILE A 345 -4.92 -8.96 3.38
N GLU A 346 -5.92 -8.95 2.48
CA GLU A 346 -7.32 -9.20 2.82
C GLU A 346 -7.57 -10.63 3.33
N ARG A 347 -6.82 -11.62 2.83
CA ARG A 347 -6.83 -13.00 3.36
C ARG A 347 -5.97 -13.19 4.61
N GLY A 348 -5.30 -12.14 5.07
CA GLY A 348 -4.48 -12.17 6.28
C GLY A 348 -3.18 -12.98 6.11
N TYR A 349 -2.63 -13.05 4.90
CA TYR A 349 -1.41 -13.82 4.60
C TYR A 349 -0.13 -13.00 4.78
N LEU A 350 -0.20 -11.68 4.90
CA LEU A 350 0.97 -10.80 5.05
C LEU A 350 1.27 -10.46 6.51
N TYR A 351 2.52 -10.65 6.91
CA TYR A 351 3.03 -10.44 8.26
C TYR A 351 4.35 -9.67 8.25
N ILE A 352 4.66 -9.02 9.36
CA ILE A 352 5.94 -8.36 9.62
C ILE A 352 6.58 -9.04 10.84
N ALA A 353 7.81 -9.52 10.69
CA ALA A 353 8.57 -10.08 11.80
C ALA A 353 8.95 -9.01 12.83
N GLN A 354 8.97 -9.38 14.11
CA GLN A 354 9.39 -8.50 15.21
C GLN A 354 10.64 -9.09 15.89
N PRO A 355 11.85 -8.88 15.34
CA PRO A 355 13.09 -9.34 15.97
C PRO A 355 13.37 -8.57 17.27
N PRO A 356 14.15 -9.15 18.20
CA PRO A 356 14.52 -8.48 19.44
C PRO A 356 15.48 -7.32 19.19
N LEU A 357 15.34 -6.23 19.95
CA LEU A 357 16.22 -5.07 19.88
C LEU A 357 17.48 -5.23 20.75
N TYR A 358 17.37 -5.98 21.85
CA TYR A 358 18.44 -6.12 22.82
C TYR A 358 18.66 -7.58 23.21
N ARG A 359 19.91 -7.91 23.49
CA ARG A 359 20.34 -9.09 24.24
C ARG A 359 21.04 -8.64 25.50
N ILE A 360 20.51 -9.03 26.65
CA ILE A 360 20.98 -8.60 27.96
C ILE A 360 21.54 -9.83 28.66
N SER A 361 22.79 -9.76 29.10
CA SER A 361 23.46 -10.89 29.75
C SER A 361 24.00 -10.53 31.14
N PHE A 362 23.91 -11.49 32.05
CA PHE A 362 24.42 -11.41 33.41
C PHE A 362 25.07 -12.75 33.80
N GLY A 363 26.41 -12.79 33.79
CA GLY A 363 27.16 -14.02 34.02
C GLY A 363 26.95 -15.02 32.87
N LYS A 364 26.27 -16.15 33.15
CA LYS A 364 25.94 -17.18 32.14
C LYS A 364 24.49 -17.08 31.62
N GLU A 365 23.64 -16.30 32.28
CA GLU A 365 22.25 -16.11 31.89
C GLU A 365 22.13 -14.95 30.90
N PHE A 366 21.22 -15.08 29.94
CA PHE A 366 20.88 -14.02 29.00
C PHE A 366 19.39 -14.02 28.68
N HIS A 367 18.85 -12.84 28.36
CA HIS A 367 17.47 -12.65 27.92
C HIS A 367 17.41 -11.67 26.73
N TYR A 368 16.41 -11.85 25.88
CA TYR A 368 16.11 -10.94 24.77
C TYR A 368 15.03 -9.93 25.17
N ALA A 369 15.18 -8.69 24.71
CA ALA A 369 14.18 -7.65 24.90
C ALA A 369 13.76 -7.04 23.55
N TYR A 370 12.45 -6.86 23.37
CA TYR A 370 11.85 -6.38 22.11
C TYR A 370 11.50 -4.90 22.13
N ASN A 371 11.57 -4.26 23.29
CA ASN A 371 11.35 -2.82 23.48
C ASN A 371 12.14 -2.32 24.70
N ASP A 372 12.22 -1.00 24.85
CA ASP A 372 12.97 -0.39 25.96
C ASP A 372 12.39 -0.72 27.33
N GLN A 373 11.05 -0.82 27.47
CA GLN A 373 10.42 -1.17 28.73
C GLN A 373 10.82 -2.59 29.20
N ALA A 374 10.83 -3.55 28.27
CA ALA A 374 11.27 -4.90 28.53
C ALA A 374 12.77 -4.96 28.86
N LYS A 375 13.59 -4.14 28.20
CA LYS A 375 15.01 -4.01 28.50
C LYS A 375 15.21 -3.53 29.93
N ASP A 376 14.55 -2.44 30.31
CA ASP A 376 14.68 -1.85 31.65
C ASP A 376 14.20 -2.83 32.74
N ALA A 377 13.09 -3.54 32.50
CA ALA A 377 12.59 -4.56 33.41
C ALA A 377 13.58 -5.73 33.61
N ILE A 378 14.21 -6.22 32.54
CA ILE A 378 15.22 -7.29 32.61
C ILE A 378 16.47 -6.79 33.35
N VAL A 379 16.91 -5.56 33.08
CA VAL A 379 18.06 -4.94 33.77
C VAL A 379 17.76 -4.81 35.28
N GLU A 380 16.57 -4.34 35.66
CA GLU A 380 16.16 -4.27 37.06
C GLU A 380 16.13 -5.65 37.75
N ALA A 381 15.63 -6.68 37.05
CA ALA A 381 15.58 -8.04 37.58
C ALA A 381 17.01 -8.57 37.85
N PHE A 382 17.94 -8.37 36.91
CA PHE A 382 19.34 -8.74 37.09
C PHE A 382 20.04 -7.92 38.17
N GLN A 383 19.72 -6.63 38.31
CA GLN A 383 20.23 -5.82 39.43
C GLN A 383 19.73 -6.33 40.78
N LYS A 384 18.44 -6.67 40.91
CA LYS A 384 17.86 -7.26 42.13
C LYS A 384 18.50 -8.62 42.46
N ALA A 385 18.70 -9.48 41.47
CA ALA A 385 19.35 -10.78 41.64
C ALA A 385 20.82 -10.63 42.10
N ARG A 386 21.53 -9.65 41.56
CA ARG A 386 22.90 -9.32 41.98
C ARG A 386 22.93 -8.78 43.41
N ASP A 387 22.04 -7.87 43.76
CA ASP A 387 22.02 -7.24 45.09
C ASP A 387 21.58 -8.25 46.16
N ALA A 388 20.73 -9.23 45.81
CA ALA A 388 20.43 -10.39 46.65
C ALA A 388 21.67 -11.28 46.87
N LYS A 389 22.44 -11.59 45.80
CA LYS A 389 23.72 -12.32 45.90
C LYS A 389 24.79 -11.56 46.71
N LYS A 390 24.82 -10.23 46.63
CA LYS A 390 25.71 -9.39 47.46
C LYS A 390 25.29 -9.39 48.93
N LYS A 391 23.98 -9.38 49.25
CA LYS A 391 23.49 -9.50 50.64
C LYS A 391 23.86 -10.84 51.27
N THR A 392 23.72 -11.95 50.54
CA THR A 392 24.15 -13.28 51.01
C THR A 392 25.67 -13.39 51.17
N ALA A 393 26.45 -12.77 50.27
CA ALA A 393 27.91 -12.76 50.40
C ALA A 393 28.42 -11.89 51.56
N LYS A 394 27.72 -10.78 51.89
CA LYS A 394 28.10 -9.83 52.95
C LYS A 394 27.84 -10.34 54.38
N GLU A 395 26.97 -11.33 54.56
CA GLU A 395 26.84 -12.08 55.82
C GLU A 395 27.98 -13.11 56.03
N SER A 396 28.74 -13.45 54.97
CA SER A 396 29.72 -14.53 55.01
C SER A 396 31.21 -14.13 55.02
N ARG A 397 31.59 -12.84 54.88
CA ARG A 397 33.03 -12.47 54.93
C ARG A 397 33.29 -11.00 55.27
N GLY A 398 34.08 -10.80 56.33
CA GLY A 398 34.71 -9.54 56.70
C GLY A 398 35.83 -9.11 55.75
N THR A 399 36.01 -7.79 55.72
CA THR A 399 37.12 -6.93 55.25
C THR A 399 38.37 -7.58 54.63
N LYS A 400 38.70 -7.18 53.39
CA LYS A 400 39.91 -6.38 53.06
C LYS A 400 40.00 -6.04 51.56
N ASP A 401 40.49 -4.83 51.31
CA ASP A 401 40.82 -4.22 50.01
C ASP A 401 42.04 -4.84 49.32
N SER A 402 42.07 -4.78 47.98
CA SER A 402 43.13 -4.10 47.21
C SER A 402 42.86 -4.17 45.70
N ALA A 403 43.11 -3.05 45.02
CA ALA A 403 43.02 -2.83 43.59
C ALA A 403 44.14 -3.52 42.79
N ASP A 404 43.93 -3.78 41.49
CA ASP A 404 44.71 -3.10 40.44
C ASP A 404 44.13 -3.28 39.03
N VAL A 405 44.45 -2.30 38.20
CA VAL A 405 43.97 -2.01 36.84
C VAL A 405 44.87 -2.69 35.79
N ASN A 406 44.30 -3.16 34.68
CA ASN A 406 44.93 -2.95 33.37
C ASN A 406 43.92 -3.06 32.22
N GLU A 407 43.83 -1.97 31.46
CA GLU A 407 43.14 -1.84 30.16
C GLU A 407 44.13 -2.19 29.04
N GLN A 408 43.67 -2.85 27.96
CA GLN A 408 43.94 -2.43 26.58
C GLN A 408 43.14 -3.23 25.52
N ASP A 409 42.65 -2.47 24.53
CA ASP A 409 42.20 -2.75 23.15
C ASP A 409 40.92 -3.62 22.95
N VAL A 410 39.71 -3.10 22.72
CA VAL A 410 39.10 -2.16 21.74
C VAL A 410 38.88 -2.77 20.34
N SER A 411 37.63 -3.19 20.10
CA SER A 411 36.94 -3.09 18.81
C SER A 411 35.58 -2.40 19.04
N GLU A 412 35.21 -1.49 18.15
CA GLU A 412 34.07 -0.57 18.31
C GLU A 412 32.72 -1.32 18.30
N GLN A 413 32.14 -1.49 19.48
CA GLN A 413 30.74 -1.80 19.71
C GLN A 413 30.24 -0.87 20.82
N SER A 414 29.01 -0.36 20.71
CA SER A 414 28.38 0.41 21.79
C SER A 414 27.91 -0.54 22.91
N GLU A 415 28.85 -1.24 23.54
CA GLU A 415 28.61 -2.03 24.74
C GLU A 415 28.53 -1.10 25.95
N GLN A 416 27.32 -0.88 26.48
CA GLN A 416 27.20 -0.27 27.80
C GLN A 416 27.39 -1.36 28.86
N LYS A 417 28.59 -1.40 29.45
CA LYS A 417 28.88 -2.23 30.63
C LYS A 417 28.48 -1.48 31.88
N GLU A 418 27.21 -1.54 32.24
CA GLU A 418 26.80 -1.14 33.57
C GLU A 418 26.99 -2.32 34.53
N LYS A 419 27.95 -2.18 35.46
CA LYS A 419 27.82 -2.82 36.78
C LYS A 419 27.72 -4.37 36.75
N GLY A 420 28.33 -5.01 35.75
CA GLY A 420 28.37 -6.46 35.52
C GLY A 420 27.26 -7.03 34.63
N ILE A 421 26.41 -6.18 34.07
CA ILE A 421 25.38 -6.52 33.07
C ILE A 421 25.91 -6.02 31.71
N THR A 422 25.88 -6.88 30.70
CA THR A 422 26.26 -6.52 29.33
C THR A 422 25.00 -6.44 28.49
N ILE A 423 24.76 -5.27 27.89
CA ILE A 423 23.64 -5.00 26.99
C ILE A 423 24.19 -4.89 25.57
N GLN A 424 23.79 -5.81 24.71
CA GLN A 424 24.06 -5.78 23.27
C GLN A 424 22.79 -5.33 22.54
N ARG A 425 22.87 -4.26 21.73
CA ARG A 425 21.78 -3.82 20.86
C ARG A 425 22.00 -4.39 19.46
N TYR A 426 21.00 -5.06 18.91
CA TYR A 426 21.04 -5.51 17.52
C TYR A 426 20.66 -4.36 16.60
N LYS A 427 21.47 -4.07 15.59
CA LYS A 427 21.15 -3.07 14.56
C LYS A 427 20.63 -3.71 13.28
N GLY A 428 21.21 -4.85 12.90
CA GLY A 428 20.77 -5.64 11.75
C GLY A 428 20.61 -7.12 12.06
N LEU A 429 19.75 -7.80 11.29
CA LEU A 429 19.49 -9.24 11.40
C LEU A 429 20.74 -10.07 11.09
N GLY A 430 21.66 -9.54 10.27
CA GLY A 430 22.93 -10.19 9.95
C GLY A 430 23.91 -10.29 11.13
N GLU A 431 23.66 -9.58 12.24
CA GLU A 431 24.45 -9.67 13.47
C GLU A 431 24.05 -10.87 14.34
N MET A 432 22.91 -11.51 14.03
CA MET A 432 22.43 -12.68 14.73
C MET A 432 22.97 -13.95 14.07
N ASN A 433 23.50 -14.85 14.89
CA ASN A 433 23.84 -16.19 14.41
C ASN A 433 22.57 -16.96 14.03
N PRO A 434 22.64 -17.97 13.14
CA PRO A 434 21.46 -18.70 12.67
C PRO A 434 20.55 -19.26 13.78
N GLU A 435 21.14 -19.78 14.86
CA GLU A 435 20.41 -20.29 16.03
C GLU A 435 19.65 -19.18 16.76
N GLN A 436 20.26 -18.01 16.94
CA GLN A 436 19.63 -16.87 17.59
C GLN A 436 18.48 -16.33 16.74
N LEU A 437 18.65 -16.27 15.42
CA LEU A 437 17.60 -15.83 14.51
C LEU A 437 16.40 -16.79 14.53
N TRP A 438 16.67 -18.10 14.61
CA TRP A 438 15.63 -19.12 14.77
C TRP A 438 14.84 -18.92 16.06
N GLU A 439 15.52 -18.97 17.21
CA GLU A 439 14.89 -18.94 18.55
C GLU A 439 14.07 -17.67 18.79
N THR A 440 14.46 -16.55 18.19
CA THR A 440 13.86 -15.25 18.50
C THR A 440 12.80 -14.81 17.51
N THR A 441 12.97 -15.15 16.22
CA THR A 441 12.24 -14.49 15.12
C THR A 441 11.59 -15.47 14.14
N MET A 442 12.11 -16.69 14.00
CA MET A 442 11.60 -17.64 13.00
C MET A 442 10.81 -18.81 13.56
N ASP A 443 11.11 -19.24 14.80
CA ASP A 443 10.43 -20.34 15.48
C ASP A 443 8.95 -20.00 15.74
N PRO A 444 7.98 -20.72 15.14
CA PRO A 444 6.55 -20.50 15.37
C PRO A 444 6.13 -20.54 16.84
N ALA A 445 6.87 -21.22 17.71
CA ALA A 445 6.54 -21.33 19.13
C ALA A 445 6.93 -20.09 19.95
N GLN A 446 7.89 -19.29 19.49
CA GLN A 446 8.48 -18.18 20.25
C GLN A 446 8.37 -16.82 19.55
N ARG A 447 8.27 -16.81 18.21
CA ARG A 447 8.31 -15.57 17.43
C ARG A 447 7.08 -14.70 17.65
N MET A 448 7.27 -13.41 17.43
CA MET A 448 6.19 -12.43 17.33
C MET A 448 6.06 -11.93 15.89
N LEU A 449 4.86 -12.03 15.34
CA LEU A 449 4.51 -11.53 14.01
C LEU A 449 3.39 -10.50 14.14
N LEU A 450 3.52 -9.38 13.42
CA LEU A 450 2.45 -8.41 13.25
C LEU A 450 1.72 -8.72 11.94
N GLN A 451 0.44 -9.10 12.02
CA GLN A 451 -0.38 -9.30 10.83
C GLN A 451 -0.78 -7.94 10.24
N VAL A 452 -0.64 -7.79 8.93
CA VAL A 452 -1.03 -6.56 8.22
C VAL A 452 -2.52 -6.66 7.84
N THR A 453 -3.29 -5.62 8.16
CA THR A 453 -4.73 -5.51 7.82
C THR A 453 -5.01 -4.20 7.08
N ILE A 454 -6.15 -4.14 6.38
CA ILE A 454 -6.66 -2.92 5.72
C ILE A 454 -7.99 -2.58 6.37
N ASP A 455 -7.98 -1.61 7.28
CA ASP A 455 -9.19 -1.20 8.00
C ASP A 455 -10.02 -0.19 7.19
N ASP A 456 -9.35 0.80 6.58
CA ASP A 456 -9.94 1.81 5.69
C ASP A 456 -9.11 1.91 4.41
N ALA A 457 -9.64 1.37 3.32
CA ALA A 457 -8.97 1.37 2.02
C ALA A 457 -8.82 2.78 1.44
N GLN A 458 -9.75 3.71 1.71
CA GLN A 458 -9.66 5.07 1.16
C GLN A 458 -8.55 5.87 1.88
N GLU A 459 -8.45 5.72 3.20
CA GLU A 459 -7.39 6.36 3.96
C GLU A 459 -6.03 5.74 3.67
N ALA A 460 -5.96 4.40 3.55
CA ALA A 460 -4.73 3.73 3.16
C ALA A 460 -4.24 4.22 1.78
N ASP A 461 -5.14 4.32 0.81
CA ASP A 461 -4.87 4.87 -0.52
C ASP A 461 -4.29 6.28 -0.44
N ARG A 462 -4.98 7.17 0.26
CA ARG A 462 -4.52 8.55 0.48
C ARG A 462 -3.15 8.61 1.16
N LEU A 463 -2.89 7.74 2.14
CA LEU A 463 -1.63 7.73 2.87
C LEU A 463 -0.48 7.26 1.98
N PHE A 464 -0.70 6.23 1.14
CA PHE A 464 0.28 5.81 0.15
C PHE A 464 0.51 6.91 -0.90
N ASP A 465 -0.53 7.60 -1.37
CA ASP A 465 -0.38 8.74 -2.30
C ASP A 465 0.49 9.84 -1.68
N VAL A 466 0.25 10.22 -0.42
CA VAL A 466 1.02 11.26 0.28
C VAL A 466 2.48 10.84 0.52
N LEU A 467 2.71 9.62 1.02
CA LEU A 467 4.04 9.17 1.42
C LEU A 467 4.88 8.69 0.25
N MET A 468 4.26 8.02 -0.72
CA MET A 468 4.94 7.31 -1.80
C MET A 468 4.74 7.96 -3.17
N GLY A 469 3.77 8.86 -3.32
CA GLY A 469 3.45 9.58 -4.56
C GLY A 469 4.42 10.70 -4.94
N GLU A 470 4.18 11.35 -6.09
CA GLU A 470 5.15 12.26 -6.72
C GLU A 470 5.33 13.59 -5.99
N LYS A 471 4.25 14.17 -5.44
CA LYS A 471 4.28 15.50 -4.81
C LYS A 471 5.09 15.51 -3.50
N VAL A 472 6.03 16.44 -3.43
CA VAL A 472 6.92 16.60 -2.26
C VAL A 472 6.23 17.35 -1.12
N GLU A 473 5.43 18.37 -1.42
CA GLU A 473 4.87 19.28 -0.41
C GLU A 473 3.90 18.59 0.58
N PRO A 474 2.93 17.76 0.14
CA PRO A 474 2.03 17.05 1.05
C PRO A 474 2.81 16.10 1.99
N ARG A 475 3.83 15.42 1.44
CA ARG A 475 4.72 14.55 2.20
C ARG A 475 5.50 15.33 3.26
N LYS A 476 6.05 16.48 2.89
CA LYS A 476 6.78 17.37 3.80
C LYS A 476 5.88 17.85 4.93
N HIS A 477 4.66 18.28 4.62
CA HIS A 477 3.68 18.69 5.62
C HIS A 477 3.29 17.54 6.55
N PHE A 478 3.08 16.34 6.01
CA PHE A 478 2.83 15.14 6.81
C PHE A 478 3.99 14.85 7.77
N ILE A 479 5.23 14.89 7.29
CA ILE A 479 6.42 14.69 8.12
C ILE A 479 6.50 15.77 9.21
N GLN A 480 6.31 17.06 8.87
CA GLN A 480 6.38 18.16 9.83
C GLN A 480 5.30 18.06 10.92
N SER A 481 4.06 17.75 10.55
CA SER A 481 2.95 17.62 11.49
C SER A 481 3.09 16.42 12.45
N ARG A 482 3.86 15.39 12.07
CA ARG A 482 4.06 14.17 12.87
C ARG A 482 5.47 13.96 13.39
N ALA A 483 6.42 14.86 13.11
CA ALA A 483 7.83 14.72 13.49
C ALA A 483 8.02 14.48 15.00
N THR A 484 7.24 15.15 15.85
CA THR A 484 7.31 15.03 17.31
C THR A 484 6.75 13.72 17.86
N THR A 485 6.04 12.93 17.04
CA THR A 485 5.45 11.65 17.46
C THR A 485 6.37 10.45 17.23
N VAL A 486 7.48 10.65 16.53
CA VAL A 486 8.42 9.58 16.19
C VAL A 486 9.28 9.24 17.42
N LYS A 487 9.16 8.00 17.90
CA LYS A 487 9.92 7.50 19.07
C LYS A 487 11.21 6.77 18.69
N ASN A 488 11.33 6.32 17.43
CA ASN A 488 12.38 5.41 16.96
C ASN A 488 13.24 6.06 15.86
N LEU A 489 13.79 7.25 16.10
CA LEU A 489 14.87 7.79 15.28
C LEU A 489 16.17 7.54 16.03
N ASP A 490 17.04 6.69 15.49
CA ASP A 490 18.45 6.71 15.88
C ASP A 490 18.99 8.10 15.46
N ILE A 491 19.23 8.95 16.45
CA ILE A 491 20.01 10.19 16.32
C ILE A 491 21.42 9.90 16.79
#